data_AF-A0A8J7DZ31-F1
#
_entry.id   AF-A0A8J7DZ31-F1
#
_cell.length_a   1.000
_cell.length_b   1.000
_cell.length_c   1.000
_cell.angle_alpha   90.00
_cell.angle_beta   90.00
_cell.angle_gamma   90.00
#
_symmetry.space_group_name_H-M   'P 1'
#
loop_
_entity.id
_entity.type
_entity.pdbx_description
1 polymer ?
#
loop_
_entity_poly.entity_id
_entity_poly.type
_entity_poly.pdbx_seq_one_letter_code
_entity_poly.pdbx_strand_id
1 'polypeptide(L)' 'MTVLVDRHLRGYVVLFQGTLSAESWLDLVPIRFVMFEEVNLADDSSDRAVWKLAQKNND' A
#
# COMPACT_ATOMS: atom_id res chain seq x y z
N MET A 1 -3.89 0.83 -9.06
CA MET A 1 -2.74 1.25 -8.23
C MET A 1 -2.67 0.39 -6.98
N THR A 2 -1.47 -0.09 -6.63
CA THR A 2 -1.23 -0.82 -5.38
C THR A 2 -0.36 0.04 -4.47
N VAL A 3 -0.75 0.18 -3.20
CA VAL A 3 -0.01 0.88 -2.15
C VAL A 3 0.49 -0.17 -1.17
N LEU A 4 1.81 -0.28 -1.02
CA LEU A 4 2.42 -1.14 -0.01
C LEU A 4 2.33 -0.48 1.37
N VAL A 5 1.92 -1.24 2.37
CA VAL A 5 1.64 -0.74 3.71
C VAL A 5 2.56 -1.42 4.72
N ASP A 6 3.30 -0.58 5.44
CA ASP A 6 4.10 -0.99 6.59
C ASP A 6 3.21 -1.43 7.77
N ARG A 7 3.67 -2.40 8.56
CA ARG A 7 2.95 -2.90 9.76
C ARG A 7 2.49 -1.78 10.70
N HIS A 8 3.29 -0.72 10.85
CA HIS A 8 3.03 0.38 11.76
C HIS A 8 1.87 1.26 11.28
N LEU A 9 1.48 1.12 10.02
CA LEU A 9 0.37 1.83 9.39
C LEU A 9 -0.92 1.00 9.30
N ARG A 10 -0.93 -0.27 9.76
CA ARG A 10 -2.11 -1.15 9.68
C ARG A 10 -3.40 -0.49 10.16
N GLY A 11 -3.36 0.15 11.34
CA GLY A 11 -4.52 0.82 11.92
C GLY A 11 -4.98 2.07 11.16
N TYR A 12 -4.10 2.68 10.36
CA TYR A 12 -4.39 3.88 9.59
C TYR A 12 -4.96 3.60 8.20
N VAL A 13 -4.83 2.36 7.68
CA VAL A 13 -5.35 1.99 6.35
C VAL A 13 -6.84 2.32 6.22
N VAL A 14 -7.63 2.06 7.26
CA VAL A 14 -9.07 2.35 7.26
C VAL A 14 -9.35 3.85 7.11
N LEU A 15 -8.55 4.70 7.77
CA LEU A 15 -8.67 6.15 7.64
C LEU A 15 -8.30 6.61 6.22
N PHE A 16 -7.19 6.09 5.66
CA PHE A 16 -6.80 6.41 4.29
C PHE A 16 -7.86 5.98 3.26
N GLN A 17 -8.41 4.77 3.39
CA GLN A 17 -9.48 4.29 2.52
C GLN A 17 -10.74 5.16 2.63
N GLY A 18 -11.12 5.53 3.86
CA GLY A 18 -12.25 6.43 4.11
C GLY A 18 -12.07 7.79 3.43
N THR A 19 -10.90 8.41 3.58
CA THR A 19 -10.57 9.68 2.94
C THR A 19 -10.61 9.57 1.41
N LEU A 20 -9.97 8.55 0.83
CA LEU A 20 -9.97 8.34 -0.62
C LEU A 20 -11.39 8.11 -1.17
N SER A 21 -12.23 7.38 -0.42
CA SER A 21 -13.63 7.18 -0.79
C SER A 21 -14.43 8.48 -0.69
N ALA A 22 -14.25 9.28 0.36
CA ALA A 22 -14.96 10.55 0.54
C ALA A 22 -14.62 11.57 -0.56
N GLU A 23 -13.39 11.55 -1.04
CA GLU A 23 -12.88 12.41 -2.11
C GLU A 23 -13.09 11.79 -3.52
N SER A 24 -13.88 10.71 -3.63
CA SER A 24 -14.23 10.03 -4.90
C SER A 24 -13.03 9.49 -5.70
N TRP A 25 -11.87 9.30 -5.09
CA TRP A 25 -10.68 8.78 -5.77
C TRP A 25 -10.86 7.34 -6.24
N LEU A 26 -11.63 6.54 -5.49
CA LEU A 26 -11.85 5.13 -5.80
C LEU A 26 -12.71 4.94 -7.07
N ASP A 27 -13.49 5.95 -7.45
CA ASP A 27 -14.26 5.95 -8.71
C ASP A 27 -13.38 6.26 -9.92
N LEU A 28 -12.25 6.96 -9.71
CA LEU A 28 -11.31 7.36 -10.75
C LEU A 28 -10.25 6.30 -11.01
N VAL A 29 -9.75 5.66 -9.94
CA VAL A 29 -8.70 4.65 -10.05
C VAL A 29 -8.88 3.58 -8.97
N PRO A 30 -8.78 2.28 -9.31
CA PRO A 30 -8.80 1.24 -8.30
C PRO A 30 -7.51 1.30 -7.46
N ILE A 31 -7.66 1.54 -6.15
CA ILE A 31 -6.55 1.58 -5.19
C ILE A 31 -6.65 0.37 -4.26
N ARG A 32 -5.60 -0.43 -4.19
CA ARG A 32 -5.48 -1.56 -3.25
C ARG A 32 -4.36 -1.29 -2.26
N PHE A 33 -4.64 -1.47 -0.98
CA PHE A 33 -3.64 -1.47 0.07
C PHE A 33 -3.21 -2.90 0.34
N VAL A 34 -1.89 -3.14 0.34
CA VAL A 34 -1.30 -4.47 0.53
C VAL A 34 -0.22 -4.37 1.59
N MET A 35 -0.38 -5.10 2.69
CA MET A 35 0.57 -5.16 3.78
C MET A 35 1.87 -5.85 3.34
N PHE A 36 3.00 -5.45 3.92
CA PHE A 36 4.30 -6.09 3.64
C PHE A 36 4.27 -7.62 3.84
N GLU A 37 3.59 -8.10 4.88
CA GLU A 37 3.44 -9.54 5.16
C GLU A 37 2.71 -10.30 4.03
N GLU A 38 1.75 -9.66 3.34
CA GLU A 38 1.00 -10.29 2.24
C GLU A 38 1.86 -10.55 1.01
N VAL A 39 2.98 -9.82 0.89
CA VAL A 39 3.96 -9.96 -0.20
C VAL A 39 5.29 -10.54 0.28
N ASN A 40 5.30 -11.16 1.47
CA ASN A 40 6.49 -11.75 2.09
C ASN A 40 7.67 -10.77 2.25
N LEU A 41 7.37 -9.49 2.45
CA LEU A 41 8.36 -8.47 2.75
C LEU A 41 8.53 -8.38 4.27
N ALA A 42 9.77 -8.42 4.75
CA ALA A 42 10.07 -8.32 6.17
C ALA A 42 9.77 -6.91 6.70
N ASP A 43 9.35 -6.81 7.96
CA ASP A 43 9.01 -5.54 8.62
C ASP A 43 10.19 -4.55 8.71
N ASP A 44 11.42 -5.08 8.75
CA ASP A 44 12.68 -4.31 8.80
C ASP A 44 13.34 -4.16 7.43
N SER A 45 12.58 -4.41 6.35
CA SER A 45 13.07 -4.26 4.99
C SER A 45 13.53 -2.83 4.72
N SER A 46 14.76 -2.69 4.22
CA SER A 46 15.27 -1.39 3.78
C SER A 46 14.37 -0.76 2.70
N ASP A 47 14.33 0.57 2.64
CA ASP A 47 13.62 1.32 1.60
C ASP A 47 13.98 0.85 0.18
N ARG A 48 15.25 0.47 -0.04
CA ARG A 48 15.71 -0.05 -1.33
C ARG A 48 15.02 -1.37 -1.69
N ALA A 49 14.78 -2.26 -0.72
CA ALA A 49 14.07 -3.51 -0.95
C ALA A 49 12.58 -3.24 -1.25
N VAL A 50 11.94 -2.37 -0.47
CA VAL A 50 10.56 -1.91 -0.71
C VAL A 50 10.43 -1.34 -2.12
N TRP A 51 11.35 -0.45 -2.52
CA TRP A 51 11.33 0.19 -3.84
C TRP A 51 11.53 -0.80 -4.99
N LYS A 52 12.42 -1.79 -4.83
CA LYS A 52 12.58 -2.86 -5.84
C LYS A 52 11.31 -3.69 -6.00
N LEU A 53 10.59 -3.96 -4.91
CA LEU A 53 9.33 -4.70 -4.96
C LEU A 53 8.22 -3.88 -5.63
N ALA A 54 8.12 -2.59 -5.29
CA ALA A 54 7.15 -1.68 -5.91
C ALA A 54 7.36 -1.60 -7.44
N GLN A 55 8.62 -1.49 -7.90
CA GLN A 55 8.93 -1.44 -9.33
C GLN A 55 8.64 -2.73 -10.10
N LYS A 56 8.64 -3.90 -9.44
CA LYS A 56 8.29 -5.17 -10.09
C LYS A 56 6.79 -5.29 -10.38
N ASN A 57 5.95 -4.52 -9.70
CA ASN A 57 4.49 -4.59 -9.80
C ASN A 57 3.92 -3.35 -10.51
N ASN A 58 4.62 -2.85 -11.54
CA ASN A 58 4.31 -1.58 -12.22
C ASN A 58 3.66 -1.77 -13.60
N ASP A 59 3.07 -2.94 -13.86
CA ASP A 59 2.32 -3.27 -15.08
C ASP A 59 0.87 -2.78 -15.04
#